data_AF-A0A1F6V5Y0-F1
#
_entry.id   AF-A0A1F6V5Y0-F1
#
_cell.length_a   1.000
_cell.length_b   1.000
_cell.length_c   1.000
_cell.angle_alpha   90.00
_cell.angle_beta   90.00
_cell.angle_gamma   90.00
#
_symmetry.space_group_name_H-M   'P 1'
#
loop_
_entity.id
_entity.type
_entity.pdbx_description
1 polymer ?
#
loop_
_entity_poly.entity_id
_entity_poly.type
_entity_poly.pdbx_seq_one_letter_code
_entity_poly.pdbx_strand_id
1 'polypeptide(L)'
;MRKIKILILSFIILFVGSLLAGGYFYWQWNTLKNNPGIATEDENKKLIRDLSKLILLPDEVPTIATVTDPSKLSDQAFFANAKVGYKVLVFSIAKKAILYDPFTHKVIEVGPVNLTEEEGGSAITPNIEKINE
;
A
#
# COMPACT_ATOMS: atom_id res chain seq x y z
N MET A 1 -59.08 13.64 -9.25
CA MET A 1 -58.70 12.24 -8.88
C MET A 1 -57.77 11.55 -9.86
N ARG A 2 -58.03 11.57 -11.19
CA ARG A 2 -57.13 10.93 -12.19
C ARG A 2 -55.70 11.50 -12.24
N LYS A 3 -55.55 12.83 -12.14
CA LYS A 3 -54.24 13.51 -12.13
C LYS A 3 -53.39 13.19 -10.89
N ILE A 4 -54.03 13.05 -9.72
CA ILE A 4 -53.36 12.63 -8.47
C ILE A 4 -52.82 11.19 -8.59
N LYS A 5 -53.58 10.27 -9.21
CA LYS A 5 -53.11 8.88 -9.41
C LYS A 5 -51.89 8.81 -10.34
N ILE A 6 -51.85 9.65 -11.38
CA ILE A 6 -50.70 9.73 -12.30
C ILE A 6 -49.48 10.32 -11.58
N LEU A 7 -49.68 11.34 -10.74
CA LEU A 7 -48.60 11.97 -9.98
C LEU A 7 -48.01 11.01 -8.92
N ILE A 8 -48.86 10.22 -8.24
CA ILE A 8 -48.44 9.17 -7.31
C ILE A 8 -47.67 8.06 -8.04
N LEU A 9 -48.15 7.63 -9.22
CA LEU A 9 -47.47 6.58 -9.99
C LEU A 9 -46.09 7.04 -10.48
N SER A 10 -45.96 8.30 -10.92
CA SER A 10 -44.67 8.90 -11.28
C SER A 10 -43.72 9.00 -10.10
N PHE A 11 -44.22 9.33 -8.91
CA PHE A 11 -43.40 9.41 -7.70
C PHE A 11 -42.91 8.04 -7.24
N ILE A 12 -43.75 7.00 -7.35
CA ILE A 12 -43.37 5.61 -7.05
C ILE A 12 -42.26 5.13 -7.99
N ILE A 13 -42.35 5.42 -9.29
CA ILE A 13 -41.32 5.04 -10.26
C ILE A 13 -39.99 5.74 -9.96
N LEU A 14 -40.03 7.03 -9.62
CA LEU A 14 -38.83 7.78 -9.22
C LEU A 14 -38.21 7.20 -7.94
N PHE A 15 -39.04 6.85 -6.95
CA PHE A 15 -38.60 6.30 -5.68
C PHE A 15 -37.95 4.93 -5.86
N VAL A 16 -38.53 4.06 -6.70
CA VAL A 16 -37.94 2.75 -7.02
C VAL A 16 -36.62 2.92 -7.78
N GLY A 17 -36.53 3.85 -8.74
CA GLY A 17 -35.28 4.15 -9.43
C GLY A 17 -34.17 4.62 -8.48
N SER A 18 -34.52 5.47 -7.51
CA SER A 18 -33.58 5.97 -6.50
C SER A 18 -33.10 4.85 -5.55
N LEU A 19 -33.96 3.89 -5.20
CA LEU A 19 -33.59 2.74 -4.37
C LEU A 19 -32.62 1.80 -5.10
N LEU A 20 -32.83 1.56 -6.40
CA LEU A 20 -31.93 0.74 -7.22
C LEU A 20 -30.55 1.39 -7.38
N ALA A 21 -30.50 2.69 -7.67
CA ALA A 21 -29.25 3.44 -7.75
C ALA A 21 -28.52 3.48 -6.41
N GLY A 22 -29.24 3.71 -5.31
CA GLY A 22 -28.70 3.69 -3.95
C GLY A 22 -28.11 2.33 -3.57
N GLY A 23 -28.78 1.23 -3.89
CA GLY A 23 -28.27 -0.13 -3.65
C GLY A 23 -27.00 -0.44 -4.43
N TYR A 24 -26.94 -0.07 -5.71
CA TYR A 24 -25.74 -0.23 -6.55
C TYR A 24 -24.56 0.60 -6.00
N PHE A 25 -24.82 1.86 -5.62
CA PHE A 25 -23.79 2.75 -5.08
C PHE A 25 -23.32 2.31 -3.69
N TYR A 26 -24.21 1.77 -2.85
CA TYR A 26 -23.86 1.19 -1.56
C TYR A 26 -22.93 -0.01 -1.71
N TRP A 27 -23.18 -0.88 -2.70
CA TRP A 27 -22.26 -1.97 -3.02
C TRP A 27 -20.88 -1.47 -3.42
N GLN A 28 -20.79 -0.47 -4.31
CA GLN A 28 -19.53 0.11 -4.74
C GLN A 28 -18.74 0.77 -3.58
N TRP A 29 -19.44 1.41 -2.64
CA TRP A 29 -18.78 2.08 -1.52
C TRP A 29 -18.31 1.11 -0.43
N ASN A 30 -19.05 0.01 -0.25
CA ASN A 30 -18.74 -0.99 0.77
C ASN A 30 -17.54 -1.87 0.39
N THR A 31 -17.25 -2.07 -0.91
CA THR A 31 -16.05 -2.77 -1.40
C THR A 31 -14.76 -1.99 -1.09
N LEU A 32 -14.81 -0.65 -1.14
CA LEU A 32 -13.65 0.21 -0.85
C LEU A 32 -13.39 0.37 0.66
N LYS A 33 -14.43 0.31 1.50
CA LYS A 33 -14.32 0.59 2.94
C LYS A 33 -14.09 -0.65 3.81
N ASN A 34 -14.51 -1.83 3.37
CA ASN A 34 -14.44 -3.05 4.20
C ASN A 34 -13.20 -3.92 3.95
N ASN A 35 -12.37 -3.60 2.96
CA ASN A 35 -11.11 -4.29 2.70
C ASN A 35 -9.93 -3.32 2.78
N PRO A 36 -9.43 -2.99 3.99
CA PRO A 36 -8.23 -2.15 4.15
C PRO A 36 -6.97 -2.71 3.47
N GLY A 37 -6.99 -3.99 3.07
CA GLY A 37 -5.93 -4.63 2.26
C GLY A 37 -5.96 -4.32 0.76
N ILE A 38 -7.10 -3.95 0.17
CA ILE A 38 -7.20 -3.67 -1.29
C ILE A 38 -6.50 -2.35 -1.62
N ALA A 39 -6.66 -1.32 -0.78
CA ALA A 39 -6.00 -0.02 -0.98
C ALA A 39 -4.48 -0.14 -0.86
N THR A 40 -3.98 -0.92 0.10
CA THR A 40 -2.53 -1.15 0.28
C THR A 40 -1.94 -2.04 -0.82
N GLU A 41 -2.69 -3.03 -1.30
CA GLU A 41 -2.24 -3.90 -2.39
C GLU A 41 -2.13 -3.15 -3.72
N ASP A 42 -3.10 -2.29 -4.04
CA ASP A 42 -3.06 -1.44 -5.23
C ASP A 42 -1.94 -0.41 -5.17
N GLU A 43 -1.71 0.20 -4.01
CA GLU A 43 -0.60 1.13 -3.79
C GLU A 43 0.76 0.44 -3.94
N ASN A 44 0.92 -0.76 -3.38
CA ASN A 44 2.16 -1.52 -3.47
C ASN A 44 2.44 -1.98 -4.91
N LYS A 45 1.42 -2.44 -5.64
CA LYS A 45 1.54 -2.78 -7.07
C LYS A 45 1.91 -1.57 -7.91
N LYS A 46 1.35 -0.40 -7.61
CA LYS A 46 1.70 0.85 -8.29
C LYS A 46 3.16 1.21 -8.00
N LEU A 47 3.59 1.12 -6.75
CA LEU A 47 4.94 1.43 -6.34
C LEU A 47 5.99 0.50 -6.97
N ILE A 48 5.75 -0.81 -7.00
CA ILE A 48 6.64 -1.78 -7.66
C ILE A 48 6.73 -1.48 -9.16
N ARG A 49 5.61 -1.15 -9.81
CA ARG A 49 5.57 -0.78 -11.23
C ARG A 49 6.29 0.52 -11.53
N ASP A 50 6.24 1.49 -10.63
CA ASP A 50 6.98 2.73 -10.81
C ASP A 50 8.47 2.47 -10.60
N LEU A 51 8.85 1.73 -9.56
CA LEU A 51 10.24 1.32 -9.33
C LEU A 51 10.85 0.50 -10.47
N SER A 52 10.10 -0.41 -11.07
CA SER A 52 10.60 -1.24 -12.19
C SER A 52 10.95 -0.43 -13.44
N LYS A 53 10.47 0.82 -13.56
CA LYS A 53 10.89 1.75 -14.61
C LYS A 53 12.22 2.43 -14.29
N LEU A 54 12.58 2.52 -13.02
CA LEU A 54 13.80 3.19 -12.57
C LEU A 54 14.99 2.24 -12.43
N ILE A 55 14.73 1.00 -12.03
CA ILE A 55 15.77 0.00 -11.77
C ILE A 55 15.26 -1.40 -12.06
N LEU A 56 16.17 -2.29 -12.49
CA LEU A 56 15.85 -3.71 -12.61
C LEU A 56 15.60 -4.31 -11.23
N LEU A 57 14.36 -4.73 -11.01
CA LEU A 57 13.93 -5.41 -9.79
C LEU A 57 14.09 -6.93 -9.93
N PRO A 58 14.40 -7.65 -8.83
CA PRO A 58 14.32 -9.11 -8.80
C PRO A 58 12.88 -9.61 -9.02
N ASP A 59 12.74 -10.84 -9.55
CA ASP A 59 11.46 -11.53 -9.74
C ASP A 59 10.91 -12.12 -8.42
N GLU A 60 10.83 -11.30 -7.36
CA GLU A 60 10.21 -11.69 -6.09
C GLU A 60 9.34 -10.55 -5.53
N VAL A 61 8.47 -10.87 -4.59
CA VAL A 61 7.63 -9.88 -3.92
C VAL A 61 8.43 -9.27 -2.76
N PRO A 62 8.74 -7.96 -2.80
CA PRO A 62 9.49 -7.32 -1.72
C PRO A 62 8.60 -7.11 -0.49
N THR A 63 9.23 -7.15 0.67
CA THR A 63 8.62 -6.63 1.90
C THR A 63 8.79 -5.11 1.94
N ILE A 64 7.69 -4.38 2.01
CA ILE A 64 7.68 -2.91 1.98
C ILE A 64 7.48 -2.40 3.39
N ALA A 65 8.38 -1.54 3.85
CA ALA A 65 8.28 -0.82 5.11
C ALA A 65 8.39 0.69 4.89
N THR A 66 7.88 1.47 5.83
CA THR A 66 7.97 2.94 5.78
C THR A 66 8.92 3.40 6.87
N VAL A 67 9.83 4.31 6.53
CA VAL A 67 10.73 4.91 7.52
C VAL A 67 9.92 5.87 8.40
N THR A 68 9.74 5.52 9.68
CA THR A 68 9.07 6.38 10.66
C THR A 68 10.07 7.28 11.40
N ASP A 69 11.24 6.74 11.78
CA ASP A 69 12.30 7.46 12.48
C ASP A 69 13.70 7.15 11.89
N PRO A 70 14.22 8.02 11.01
CA PRO A 70 15.57 7.87 10.45
C PRO A 70 16.69 7.89 11.52
N SER A 71 16.45 8.53 12.67
CA SER A 71 17.45 8.69 13.72
C SER A 71 17.87 7.34 14.31
N LYS A 72 16.92 6.40 14.42
CA LYS A 72 17.16 5.04 14.91
C LYS A 72 17.89 4.14 13.92
N LEU A 73 17.96 4.56 12.66
CA LEU A 73 18.57 3.81 11.55
C LEU A 73 19.89 4.44 11.10
N SER A 74 20.32 5.52 11.75
CA SER A 74 21.48 6.32 11.36
C SER A 74 22.81 5.57 11.47
N ASP A 75 22.86 4.50 12.27
CA ASP A 75 24.02 3.62 12.39
C ASP A 75 24.32 2.83 11.10
N GLN A 76 23.36 2.77 10.17
CA GLN A 76 23.49 2.08 8.90
C GLN A 76 23.67 3.09 7.76
N ALA A 77 24.80 2.99 7.05
CA ALA A 77 25.09 3.87 5.91
C ALA A 77 23.99 3.86 4.83
N PHE A 78 23.27 2.74 4.67
CA PHE A 78 22.13 2.62 3.76
C PHE A 78 21.00 3.62 4.06
N PHE A 79 20.82 3.99 5.33
CA PHE A 79 19.78 4.92 5.76
C PHE A 79 20.31 6.36 5.98
N ALA A 80 21.56 6.65 5.62
CA ALA A 80 22.17 7.97 5.84
C ALA A 80 21.38 9.13 5.18
N ASN A 81 20.71 8.87 4.06
CA ASN A 81 19.88 9.83 3.34
C ASN A 81 18.37 9.60 3.52
N ALA A 82 17.98 8.71 4.44
CA ALA A 82 16.58 8.38 4.66
C ALA A 82 15.84 9.53 5.36
N LYS A 83 14.57 9.72 4.98
CA LYS A 83 13.67 10.67 5.62
C LYS A 83 12.37 9.98 6.00
N VAL A 84 11.67 10.58 6.96
CA VAL A 84 10.34 10.13 7.37
C VAL A 84 9.43 10.03 6.15
N GLY A 85 8.76 8.89 5.99
CA GLY A 85 7.85 8.61 4.87
C GLY A 85 8.52 8.00 3.63
N TYR A 86 9.85 7.83 3.60
CA TYR A 86 10.49 7.04 2.55
C TYR A 86 10.11 5.56 2.69
N LYS A 87 10.05 4.85 1.56
CA LYS A 87 9.71 3.43 1.53
C LYS A 87 10.97 2.60 1.35
N VAL A 88 11.07 1.53 2.14
CA VAL A 88 12.14 0.53 2.06
C VAL A 88 11.56 -0.73 1.48
N LEU A 89 12.16 -1.24 0.41
CA LEU A 89 11.79 -2.49 -0.21
C LEU A 89 12.89 -3.51 0.06
N VAL A 90 12.55 -4.58 0.76
CA VAL A 90 13.48 -5.64 1.13
C VAL A 90 13.17 -6.88 0.31
N PHE A 91 14.15 -7.29 -0.48
CA PHE A 91 14.16 -8.47 -1.31
C PHE A 91 14.97 -9.55 -0.57
N SER A 92 14.28 -10.43 0.16
CA SER A 92 14.92 -11.39 1.07
C SER A 92 15.67 -12.48 0.33
N ILE A 93 15.17 -12.94 -0.83
CA ILE A 93 15.83 -14.00 -1.62
C ILE A 93 17.04 -13.43 -2.36
N ALA A 94 16.88 -12.28 -3.00
CA ALA A 94 17.96 -11.58 -3.70
C ALA A 94 18.94 -10.85 -2.76
N LYS A 95 18.66 -10.83 -1.45
CA LYS A 95 19.41 -10.12 -0.40
C LYS A 95 19.69 -8.66 -0.76
N LYS A 96 18.67 -7.95 -1.26
CA LYS A 96 18.78 -6.56 -1.74
C LYS A 96 17.77 -5.67 -1.02
N ALA A 97 18.19 -4.49 -0.61
CA ALA A 97 17.33 -3.45 -0.09
C ALA A 97 17.36 -2.25 -1.03
N ILE A 98 16.20 -1.62 -1.22
CA ILE A 98 16.04 -0.41 -2.01
C ILE A 98 15.33 0.63 -1.17
N LEU A 99 15.96 1.79 -0.99
CA LEU A 99 15.37 2.95 -0.35
C LEU A 99 14.78 3.85 -1.44
N TYR A 100 13.49 4.10 -1.37
CA TYR A 100 12.72 4.84 -2.37
C TYR A 100 12.00 6.03 -1.76
N ASP A 101 12.10 7.17 -2.43
CA ASP A 101 11.30 8.35 -2.11
C ASP A 101 10.01 8.35 -2.95
N PRO A 102 8.83 8.13 -2.34
CA PRO A 102 7.56 8.09 -3.06
C PRO A 102 7.10 9.47 -3.53
N PHE A 103 7.64 10.56 -2.99
CA PHE A 103 7.24 11.92 -3.38
C PHE A 103 8.01 12.38 -4.62
N THR A 104 9.33 12.19 -4.63
CA THR A 104 10.16 12.58 -5.80
C THR A 104 10.33 11.48 -6.84
N HIS A 105 9.81 10.28 -6.56
CA HIS A 105 9.91 9.09 -7.41
C HIS A 105 11.36 8.72 -7.72
N LYS A 106 12.24 8.76 -6.70
CA LYS A 106 13.66 8.49 -6.85
C LYS A 106 14.10 7.31 -5.99
N VAL A 107 14.96 6.48 -6.56
CA VAL A 107 15.75 5.53 -5.78
C VAL A 107 16.85 6.31 -5.08
N ILE A 108 16.85 6.29 -3.76
CA ILE A 108 17.77 7.03 -2.91
C ILE A 108 19.02 6.20 -2.66
N GLU A 109 18.85 4.92 -2.36
CA GLU A 109 19.96 4.03 -2.05
C GLU A 109 19.62 2.58 -2.40
N VAL A 110 20.63 1.79 -2.79
CA VAL A 110 20.50 0.36 -3.07
C VAL A 110 21.64 -0.37 -2.38
N GLY A 111 21.32 -1.34 -1.53
CA GLY A 111 22.31 -2.01 -0.69
C GLY A 111 22.04 -3.49 -0.49
N PRO A 112 23.03 -4.25 -0.02
CA PRO A 112 22.84 -5.63 0.40
C PRO A 112 22.04 -5.69 1.71
N VAL A 113 21.24 -6.74 1.86
CA VAL A 113 20.56 -7.06 3.13
C VAL A 113 21.40 -8.07 3.89
N ASN A 114 21.87 -7.67 5.07
CA ASN A 114 22.47 -8.59 6.02
C ASN A 114 21.35 -9.10 6.95
N LEU A 115 20.87 -10.31 6.68
CA LEU A 115 20.00 -11.03 7.60
C LEU A 115 20.90 -11.60 8.70
N THR A 116 20.97 -10.93 9.85
CA THR A 116 21.54 -11.55 11.06
C THR A 116 20.51 -12.55 11.57
N GLU A 117 20.81 -13.83 11.43
CA GLU A 117 20.07 -14.91 12.09
C GLU A 117 20.29 -14.77 13.59
N GLU A 118 19.32 -14.22 14.32
CA GLU A 118 19.25 -14.48 15.76
C GLU A 118 18.68 -15.89 15.94
N GLU A 119 19.54 -16.81 16.38
CA GLU A 119 19.17 -18.18 16.74
C GLU A 119 18.12 -18.17 17.86
N GLY A 120 16.86 -18.45 17.52
CA GLY A 120 15.82 -18.57 18.53
C GLY A 120 14.38 -18.66 18.03
N GLY A 121 14.06 -19.71 17.25
CA GLY A 121 12.67 -20.19 17.13
C GLY A 121 11.82 -19.60 16.00
N SER A 122 11.79 -20.31 14.86
CA SER A 122 10.67 -20.46 13.94
C SER A 122 9.75 -19.23 13.70
N ALA A 123 10.32 -18.10 13.30
CA ALA A 123 9.70 -17.15 12.38
C ALA A 123 10.82 -16.30 11.76
N ILE A 124 10.96 -16.35 10.44
CA ILE A 124 11.93 -15.52 9.72
C ILE A 124 11.28 -14.13 9.59
N THR A 125 11.31 -13.35 10.66
CA THR A 125 10.91 -11.95 10.63
C THR A 125 12.09 -11.15 10.09
N PRO A 126 11.96 -10.46 8.94
CA PRO A 126 12.95 -9.47 8.55
C PRO A 126 13.07 -8.44 9.69
N ASN A 127 14.25 -7.83 9.87
CA ASN A 127 14.57 -6.78 10.85
C ASN A 127 13.76 -5.50 10.59
N ILE A 128 12.43 -5.63 10.65
CA ILE A 128 11.39 -4.65 10.34
C ILE A 128 10.77 -4.10 11.63
N GLU A 129 11.06 -4.72 12.77
CA GLU A 129 10.57 -4.24 14.06
C GLU A 129 11.14 -2.85 14.39
N LYS A 130 12.40 -2.58 14.01
CA LYS A 130 13.05 -1.28 14.23
C LYS A 130 12.65 -0.17 13.26
N ILE A 131 11.98 -0.47 12.14
CA ILE A 131 11.54 0.57 11.19
C ILE A 131 10.17 1.16 11.55
N ASN A 132 9.46 0.53 12.49
CA ASN A 132 8.07 0.85 12.81
C ASN A 132 7.92 1.50 14.20
N GLU A 133 8.93 1.36 15.08
CA GLU A 133 9.00 2.04 16.39
C GLU A 133 9.58 3.45 16.29
#